data_AF-A0A524QGZ9-F1
#
_entry.id   AF-A0A524QGZ9-F1
#
_cell.length_a   1.000
_cell.length_b   1.000
_cell.length_c   1.000
_cell.angle_alpha   90.00
_cell.angle_beta   90.00
_cell.angle_gamma   90.00
#
_symmetry.space_group_name_H-M   'P 1'
#
loop_
_entity.id
_entity.type
_entity.pdbx_description
1 polymer ?
#
loop_
_entity_poly.entity_id
_entity_poly.type
_entity_poly.pdbx_seq_one_letter_code
_entity_poly.pdbx_strand_id
1 'polypeptide(L)'
;MKMNKVTSLIVGALVIFFAACEPIEKRDVLSNSFDPNDIQLQVVQSTVGGNELSIQMNTPGIAGYWDFVIDKKFSDRVDVIYPIPGTSTFTFYVTTPYIGNDDISNTSYISKSVDVTITQLDHALPEAYYKLVGTNLQGKTWVFDGVAGDGRLWWFMSDPGNWAGVWWNAAGECCPPTDAEGKMVFDLDGGANYTYYASPTADPVTGSTWGFNADYTKLTIKGSSNILGSMDGGGNNKVFQIKEFTADRLTLFVPDAAWATGWTWVFKPAV
;
A
#
# COMPACT_ATOMS: atom_id res chain seq x y z
N MET A 1 -24.43 -63.49 53.53
CA MET A 1 -23.56 -62.77 52.57
C MET A 1 -24.42 -62.06 51.53
N LYS A 2 -25.12 -60.95 51.83
CA LYS A 2 -26.06 -60.36 50.81
C LYS A 2 -26.23 -58.83 50.77
N MET A 3 -26.07 -58.06 51.86
CA MET A 3 -26.28 -56.59 51.79
C MET A 3 -24.98 -55.78 51.91
N ASN A 4 -24.22 -55.96 52.99
CA ASN A 4 -23.03 -55.12 53.27
C ASN A 4 -21.91 -55.25 52.23
N LYS A 5 -21.77 -56.42 51.59
CA LYS A 5 -20.82 -56.62 50.48
C LYS A 5 -21.27 -55.93 49.18
N VAL A 6 -22.58 -55.79 48.97
CA VAL A 6 -23.15 -55.09 47.80
C VAL A 6 -23.05 -53.59 47.98
N THR A 7 -23.36 -53.08 49.18
CA THR A 7 -23.19 -51.65 49.51
C THR A 7 -21.74 -51.20 49.38
N SER A 8 -20.79 -52.02 49.87
CA SER A 8 -19.35 -51.75 49.71
C SER A 8 -18.89 -51.75 48.25
N LEU A 9 -19.49 -52.61 47.41
CA LEU A 9 -19.19 -52.67 45.98
C LEU A 9 -19.74 -51.44 45.24
N ILE A 10 -20.95 -51.00 45.60
CA ILE A 10 -21.60 -49.81 45.00
C ILE A 10 -20.84 -48.54 45.39
N VAL A 11 -20.46 -48.38 46.67
CA VAL A 11 -19.67 -47.22 47.10
C VAL A 11 -18.28 -47.22 46.45
N GLY A 12 -17.63 -48.39 46.34
CA GLY A 12 -16.35 -48.52 45.63
C GLY A 12 -16.47 -48.18 44.14
N ALA A 13 -17.52 -48.65 43.47
CA ALA A 13 -17.77 -48.32 42.07
C ALA A 13 -18.05 -46.82 41.87
N LEU A 14 -18.82 -46.20 42.76
CA LEU A 14 -19.14 -44.77 42.69
C LEU A 14 -17.88 -43.90 42.81
N VAL A 15 -16.95 -44.25 43.70
CA VAL A 15 -15.66 -43.54 43.87
C VAL A 15 -14.80 -43.65 42.61
N ILE A 16 -14.79 -44.81 41.94
CA ILE A 16 -14.04 -45.01 40.67
C ILE A 16 -14.65 -44.17 39.54
N PHE A 17 -15.98 -44.02 39.48
CA PHE A 17 -16.63 -43.16 38.49
C PHE A 17 -16.34 -41.66 38.72
N PHE A 18 -16.24 -41.19 39.96
CA PHE A 18 -15.87 -39.80 40.24
C PHE A 18 -14.38 -39.51 40.01
N ALA A 19 -13.50 -40.49 40.23
CA ALA A 19 -12.06 -40.36 39.94
C ALA A 19 -11.73 -40.40 38.43
N ALA A 20 -12.64 -40.91 37.59
CA ALA A 20 -12.47 -40.97 36.14
C ALA A 20 -12.93 -39.69 35.40
N CYS A 21 -13.54 -38.72 36.10
CA CYS A 21 -14.06 -37.48 35.50
C CYS A 21 -13.03 -36.34 35.42
N GLU A 22 -11.86 -36.48 36.02
CA GLU A 22 -10.73 -35.58 35.76
C GLU A 22 -9.84 -36.24 34.69
N PRO A 23 -9.94 -35.85 33.41
CA PRO A 23 -9.09 -36.40 32.38
C PRO A 23 -7.62 -36.11 32.74
N ILE A 24 -6.80 -37.15 32.89
CA ILE A 24 -5.33 -37.04 32.96
C ILE A 24 -4.83 -36.75 31.54
N GLU A 25 -5.12 -35.55 31.06
CA GLU A 25 -4.68 -35.04 29.78
C GLU A 25 -3.62 -33.96 30.04
N LYS A 26 -2.39 -34.19 29.57
CA LYS A 26 -1.46 -33.09 29.34
C LYS A 26 -2.01 -32.26 28.19
N ARG A 27 -2.69 -31.16 28.51
CA ARG A 27 -3.16 -30.19 27.53
C ARG A 27 -2.01 -29.26 27.20
N ASP A 28 -1.55 -29.31 25.96
CA ASP A 28 -0.73 -28.25 25.41
C ASP A 28 -1.62 -27.01 25.23
N VAL A 29 -1.26 -25.92 25.90
CA VAL A 29 -1.97 -24.65 25.81
C VAL A 29 -1.21 -23.78 24.82
N LEU A 30 -1.93 -23.21 23.85
CA LEU A 30 -1.35 -22.23 22.94
C LEU A 30 -1.05 -20.96 23.73
N SER A 31 0.21 -20.51 23.67
CA SER A 31 0.69 -19.31 24.34
C SER A 31 1.30 -18.34 23.34
N ASN A 32 1.44 -17.07 23.74
CA ASN A 32 2.15 -16.08 22.93
C ASN A 32 3.62 -16.48 22.72
N SER A 33 4.12 -16.26 21.51
CA SER A 33 5.54 -16.44 21.18
C SER A 33 6.38 -15.17 21.38
N PHE A 34 5.75 -14.05 21.74
CA PHE A 34 6.39 -12.76 21.97
C PHE A 34 5.60 -11.91 22.98
N ASP A 35 6.28 -10.96 23.63
CA ASP A 35 5.65 -9.87 24.39
C ASP A 35 5.62 -8.59 23.51
N PRO A 36 4.46 -7.94 23.33
CA PRO A 36 4.35 -6.67 22.62
C PRO A 36 5.26 -5.56 23.13
N ASN A 37 5.68 -5.61 24.41
CA ASN A 37 6.58 -4.62 25.02
C ASN A 37 8.05 -4.84 24.65
N ASP A 38 8.42 -6.06 24.24
CA ASP A 38 9.78 -6.40 23.84
C ASP A 38 10.07 -6.02 22.39
N ILE A 39 9.07 -5.56 21.64
CA ILE A 39 9.23 -5.14 20.24
C ILE A 39 10.15 -3.92 20.17
N GLN A 40 11.34 -4.14 19.66
CA GLN A 40 12.38 -3.13 19.42
C GLN A 40 12.43 -2.78 17.93
N LEU A 41 12.08 -1.53 17.63
CA LEU A 41 12.24 -0.91 16.33
C LEU A 41 13.45 0.02 16.35
N GLN A 42 14.17 0.09 15.25
CA GLN A 42 15.30 1.01 15.07
C GLN A 42 15.26 1.60 13.67
N VAL A 43 15.56 2.89 13.56
CA VAL A 43 15.88 3.52 12.28
C VAL A 43 17.26 4.14 12.38
N VAL A 44 18.13 3.77 11.45
CA VAL A 44 19.48 4.32 11.31
C VAL A 44 19.50 5.22 10.08
N GLN A 45 19.85 6.48 10.24
CA GLN A 45 20.12 7.38 9.11
C GLN A 45 21.62 7.30 8.77
N SER A 46 21.97 7.23 7.49
CA SER A 46 23.40 7.19 7.10
C SER A 46 24.14 8.48 7.48
N THR A 47 23.44 9.61 7.45
CA THR A 47 23.85 10.87 8.09
C THR A 47 22.73 11.38 9.00
N VAL A 48 23.08 12.10 10.07
CA VAL A 48 22.07 12.67 10.98
C VAL A 48 21.16 13.62 10.20
N GLY A 49 19.85 13.35 10.20
CA GLY A 49 18.86 14.12 9.44
C GLY A 49 18.83 13.85 7.93
N GLY A 50 19.69 12.95 7.42
CA GLY A 50 19.71 12.52 6.03
C GLY A 50 18.57 11.59 5.65
N ASN A 51 18.42 11.36 4.35
CA ASN A 51 17.25 10.67 3.80
C ASN A 51 17.50 9.20 3.42
N GLU A 52 18.73 8.71 3.48
CA GLU A 52 19.01 7.28 3.41
C GLU A 52 18.82 6.64 4.78
N LEU A 53 17.84 5.74 4.86
CA LEU A 53 17.38 5.10 6.09
C LEU A 53 17.59 3.59 6.03
N SER A 54 17.99 3.01 7.15
CA SER A 54 17.88 1.58 7.43
C SER A 54 16.86 1.38 8.55
N ILE A 55 15.68 0.90 8.20
CA ILE A 55 14.53 0.69 9.08
C ILE A 55 14.52 -0.78 9.50
N GLN A 56 14.48 -1.06 10.80
CA GLN A 56 14.81 -2.39 11.35
C GLN A 56 13.87 -2.80 12.48
N MET A 57 13.38 -4.05 12.41
CA MET A 57 12.70 -4.78 13.47
C MET A 57 13.73 -5.75 14.04
N ASN A 58 14.23 -5.46 15.24
CA ASN A 58 15.38 -6.15 15.82
C ASN A 58 14.98 -7.28 16.78
N THR A 59 13.69 -7.56 16.92
CA THR A 59 13.18 -8.54 17.88
C THR A 59 13.12 -9.94 17.25
N PRO A 60 13.92 -10.91 17.71
CA PRO A 60 13.96 -12.24 17.11
C PRO A 60 12.61 -12.95 17.23
N GLY A 61 12.24 -13.74 16.21
CA GLY A 61 11.05 -14.59 16.24
C GLY A 61 9.72 -13.88 16.00
N ILE A 62 9.74 -12.57 15.70
CA ILE A 62 8.57 -11.80 15.31
C ILE A 62 8.60 -11.61 13.79
N ALA A 63 7.49 -11.94 13.12
CA ALA A 63 7.31 -11.66 11.70
C ALA A 63 6.31 -10.54 11.51
N GLY A 64 6.49 -9.75 10.44
CA GLY A 64 5.62 -8.63 10.15
C GLY A 64 5.96 -7.91 8.86
N TYR A 65 5.47 -6.69 8.74
CA TYR A 65 5.78 -5.81 7.62
C TYR A 65 5.86 -4.35 8.06
N TRP A 66 6.68 -3.59 7.35
CA TRP A 66 6.74 -2.15 7.44
C TRP A 66 5.70 -1.51 6.53
N ASP A 67 4.95 -0.57 7.05
CA ASP A 67 4.11 0.37 6.31
C ASP A 67 4.63 1.77 6.58
N PHE A 68 5.06 2.45 5.53
CA PHE A 68 5.51 3.82 5.58
C PHE A 68 4.97 4.56 4.37
N VAL A 69 4.75 5.87 4.50
CA VAL A 69 3.99 6.75 3.58
C VAL A 69 4.01 6.33 2.10
N ILE A 70 5.19 6.01 1.56
CA ILE A 70 5.39 5.70 0.15
C ILE A 70 5.25 4.20 -0.22
N ASP A 71 5.49 3.26 0.70
CA ASP A 71 5.59 1.83 0.36
C ASP A 71 5.33 0.88 1.55
N LYS A 72 5.11 -0.41 1.22
CA LYS A 72 4.97 -1.51 2.17
C LYS A 72 6.02 -2.57 1.90
N LYS A 73 6.77 -2.98 2.93
CA LYS A 73 7.86 -3.95 2.81
C LYS A 73 7.73 -5.09 3.82
N PHE A 74 7.81 -6.32 3.33
CA PHE A 74 7.70 -7.55 4.10
C PHE A 74 9.11 -8.07 4.43
N SER A 75 9.82 -7.35 5.29
CA SER A 75 11.16 -7.71 5.75
C SER A 75 11.42 -7.12 7.13
N ASP A 76 12.29 -7.75 7.91
CA ASP A 76 12.73 -7.22 9.19
C ASP A 76 13.60 -5.97 9.00
N ARG A 77 14.32 -5.87 7.88
CA ARG A 77 15.15 -4.71 7.53
C ARG A 77 14.81 -4.17 6.15
N VAL A 78 14.69 -2.85 6.06
CA VAL A 78 14.45 -2.12 4.83
C VAL A 78 15.45 -0.98 4.72
N ASP A 79 16.28 -1.01 3.67
CA ASP A 79 17.12 0.12 3.30
C ASP A 79 16.40 0.93 2.21
N VAL A 80 16.23 2.24 2.43
CA VAL A 80 15.42 3.12 1.56
C VAL A 80 16.00 4.53 1.51
N ILE A 81 16.01 5.13 0.32
CA ILE A 81 16.22 6.56 0.14
C ILE A 81 14.84 7.24 0.20
N TYR A 82 14.53 7.84 1.34
CA TYR A 82 13.23 8.41 1.63
C TYR A 82 13.06 9.79 0.95
N PRO A 83 11.92 10.07 0.29
CA PRO A 83 11.78 11.24 -0.58
C PRO A 83 11.14 12.46 0.10
N ILE A 84 10.59 12.31 1.30
CA ILE A 84 9.78 13.36 1.96
C ILE A 84 10.56 13.94 3.15
N PRO A 85 10.96 15.24 3.08
CA PRO A 85 11.49 15.95 4.24
C PRO A 85 10.44 16.14 5.35
N GLY A 86 10.91 16.40 6.57
CA GLY A 86 10.08 16.57 7.75
C GLY A 86 10.05 15.33 8.64
N THR A 87 9.08 15.28 9.56
CA THR A 87 8.90 14.12 10.45
C THR A 87 7.91 13.15 9.84
N SER A 88 8.33 11.91 9.66
CA SER A 88 7.50 10.82 9.14
C SER A 88 7.44 9.66 10.12
N THR A 89 6.26 9.05 10.24
CA THR A 89 6.04 7.87 11.08
C THR A 89 6.20 6.60 10.26
N PHE A 90 7.03 5.69 10.77
CA PHE A 90 7.25 4.36 10.20
C PHE A 90 6.61 3.33 11.13
N THR A 91 5.69 2.51 10.61
CA THR A 91 4.94 1.55 11.43
C THR A 91 5.25 0.13 11.02
N PHE A 92 5.60 -0.71 12.00
CA PHE A 92 5.72 -2.15 11.84
C PHE A 92 4.45 -2.84 12.34
N TYR A 93 3.85 -3.66 11.49
CA TYR A 93 2.68 -4.48 11.82
C TYR A 93 3.12 -5.93 12.01
N VAL A 94 2.86 -6.47 13.20
CA VAL A 94 3.12 -7.88 13.51
C VAL A 94 2.04 -8.74 12.87
N THR A 95 2.45 -9.78 12.14
CA THR A 95 1.51 -10.68 11.45
C THR A 95 1.01 -11.81 12.33
N THR A 96 1.74 -12.15 13.40
CA THR A 96 1.31 -13.15 14.38
C THR A 96 0.32 -12.51 15.36
N PRO A 97 -0.91 -13.04 15.50
CA PRO A 97 -1.87 -12.51 16.47
C PRO A 97 -1.37 -12.72 17.90
N TYR A 98 -1.58 -11.71 18.73
CA TYR A 98 -1.35 -11.77 20.17
C TYR A 98 -2.62 -12.23 20.90
N ILE A 99 -2.51 -13.29 21.68
CA ILE A 99 -3.57 -13.85 22.54
C ILE A 99 -3.68 -12.98 23.79
N GLY A 100 -4.84 -12.35 23.98
CA GLY A 100 -5.15 -11.54 25.14
C GLY A 100 -5.80 -12.36 26.25
N ASN A 101 -5.39 -12.13 27.49
CA ASN A 101 -5.98 -12.76 28.69
C ASN A 101 -6.01 -14.31 28.63
N ASP A 102 -5.02 -14.93 27.98
CA ASP A 102 -4.92 -16.38 27.77
C ASP A 102 -6.14 -17.01 27.07
N ASP A 103 -6.94 -16.20 26.38
CA ASP A 103 -8.12 -16.62 25.64
C ASP A 103 -7.84 -16.59 24.14
N ILE A 104 -7.72 -17.77 23.52
CA ILE A 104 -7.45 -17.90 22.09
C ILE A 104 -8.57 -17.31 21.20
N SER A 105 -9.77 -17.12 21.74
CA SER A 105 -10.84 -16.42 21.03
C SER A 105 -10.67 -14.90 21.05
N ASN A 106 -9.81 -14.39 21.92
CA ASN A 106 -9.48 -12.98 22.08
C ASN A 106 -8.07 -12.71 21.54
N THR A 107 -7.98 -12.42 20.25
CA THR A 107 -6.71 -12.09 19.59
C THR A 107 -6.67 -10.66 19.08
N SER A 108 -5.46 -10.08 19.06
CA SER A 108 -5.21 -8.73 18.55
C SER A 108 -3.96 -8.70 17.68
N TYR A 109 -3.92 -7.80 16.69
CA TYR A 109 -2.74 -7.58 15.86
C TYR A 109 -2.00 -6.35 16.39
N ILE A 110 -0.74 -6.54 16.75
CA ILE A 110 0.09 -5.50 17.35
C ILE A 110 0.78 -4.70 16.25
N SER A 111 0.83 -3.38 16.43
CA SER A 111 1.69 -2.50 15.64
C SER A 111 2.52 -1.60 16.55
N LYS A 112 3.73 -1.27 16.10
CA LYS A 112 4.63 -0.31 16.76
C LYS A 112 5.11 0.71 15.73
N SER A 113 5.33 1.94 16.18
CA SER A 113 5.73 3.03 15.30
C SER A 113 6.96 3.74 15.84
N VAL A 114 7.73 4.32 14.92
CA VAL A 114 8.88 5.17 15.20
C VAL A 114 8.83 6.40 14.30
N ASP A 115 9.03 7.56 14.88
CA ASP A 115 9.08 8.83 14.15
C ASP A 115 10.53 9.14 13.78
N VAL A 116 10.73 9.56 12.53
CA VAL A 116 12.06 9.91 12.00
C VAL A 116 11.96 11.28 11.38
N THR A 117 12.90 12.16 11.73
CA THR A 117 12.98 13.51 11.17
C THR A 117 14.09 13.57 10.12
N ILE A 118 13.70 13.95 8.90
CA ILE A 118 14.59 14.15 7.76
C ILE A 118 14.66 15.65 7.50
N THR A 119 15.83 16.24 7.67
CA THR A 119 16.06 17.68 7.50
C THR A 119 16.76 18.00 6.18
N GLN A 120 17.34 17.00 5.51
CA GLN A 120 18.05 17.16 4.25
C GLN A 120 17.91 15.91 3.36
N LEU A 121 17.87 16.14 2.04
CA LEU A 121 17.94 15.08 1.02
C LEU A 121 19.37 15.02 0.49
N ASP A 122 20.26 14.40 1.24
CA ASP A 122 21.69 14.31 0.92
C ASP A 122 22.03 13.14 -0.03
N HIS A 123 21.11 12.20 -0.17
CA HIS A 123 21.16 11.13 -1.16
C HIS A 123 20.11 11.37 -2.26
N ALA A 124 20.56 11.27 -3.51
CA ALA A 124 19.72 11.50 -4.68
C ALA A 124 18.55 10.50 -4.73
N LEU A 125 17.35 11.01 -5.03
CA LEU A 125 16.18 10.17 -5.20
C LEU A 125 16.24 9.41 -6.54
N PRO A 126 15.51 8.30 -6.66
CA PRO A 126 15.24 7.68 -7.95
C PRO A 126 14.64 8.70 -8.94
N GLU A 127 15.09 8.66 -10.19
CA GLU A 127 14.74 9.65 -11.23
C GLU A 127 13.22 9.83 -11.42
N ALA A 128 12.45 8.77 -11.19
CA ALA A 128 11.00 8.75 -11.24
C ALA A 128 10.34 9.83 -10.36
N TYR A 129 10.90 10.12 -9.17
CA TYR A 129 10.39 11.16 -8.29
C TYR A 129 10.54 12.54 -8.93
N TYR A 130 11.75 12.89 -9.40
CA TYR A 130 12.00 14.18 -10.06
C TYR A 130 11.16 14.34 -11.34
N LYS A 131 10.96 13.25 -12.09
CA LYS A 131 10.05 13.26 -13.25
C LYS A 131 8.61 13.53 -12.83
N LEU A 132 8.10 12.86 -11.78
CA LEU A 132 6.71 12.99 -11.36
C LEU A 132 6.39 14.36 -10.74
N VAL A 133 7.21 14.81 -9.79
CA VAL A 133 6.90 15.97 -8.92
C VAL A 133 7.77 17.20 -9.21
N GLY A 134 8.65 17.14 -10.21
CA GLY A 134 9.53 18.24 -10.60
C GLY A 134 10.96 18.07 -10.08
N THR A 135 11.91 18.71 -10.76
CA THR A 135 13.35 18.58 -10.49
C THR A 135 13.75 19.10 -9.12
N ASN A 136 12.98 20.02 -8.55
CA ASN A 136 13.20 20.58 -7.21
C ASN A 136 12.18 20.02 -6.19
N LEU A 137 11.45 18.95 -6.53
CA LEU A 137 10.43 18.31 -5.69
C LEU A 137 9.30 19.26 -5.24
N GLN A 138 9.05 20.32 -6.00
CA GLN A 138 8.10 21.38 -5.67
C GLN A 138 6.63 21.02 -5.93
N GLY A 139 6.37 19.79 -6.39
CA GLY A 139 5.09 19.37 -6.92
C GLY A 139 4.94 19.73 -8.40
N LYS A 140 4.20 18.89 -9.13
CA LYS A 140 3.96 19.08 -10.56
C LYS A 140 2.51 18.76 -10.91
N THR A 141 1.94 19.61 -11.76
CA THR A 141 0.60 19.43 -12.31
C THR A 141 0.69 18.75 -13.66
N TRP A 142 -0.13 17.74 -13.89
CA TRP A 142 -0.25 16.97 -15.11
C TRP A 142 -1.65 17.11 -15.70
N VAL A 143 -1.72 17.27 -17.02
CA VAL A 143 -2.94 17.37 -17.83
C VAL A 143 -2.80 16.47 -19.04
N PHE A 144 -3.89 16.13 -19.73
CA PHE A 144 -3.80 15.37 -20.97
C PHE A 144 -2.94 16.08 -22.02
N ASP A 145 -2.19 15.30 -22.80
CA ASP A 145 -1.36 15.79 -23.92
C ASP A 145 -2.17 15.90 -25.23
N GLY A 146 -3.35 16.50 -25.14
CA GLY A 146 -4.21 16.76 -26.29
C GLY A 146 -5.49 17.45 -25.90
N VAL A 147 -6.31 17.74 -26.91
CA VAL A 147 -7.65 18.30 -26.76
C VAL A 147 -8.64 17.48 -27.56
N ALA A 148 -9.93 17.61 -27.23
CA ALA A 148 -10.98 16.84 -27.89
C ALA A 148 -10.98 17.06 -29.41
N GLY A 149 -10.94 15.96 -30.18
CA GLY A 149 -11.02 16.03 -31.65
C GLY A 149 -9.76 16.51 -32.36
N ASP A 150 -8.60 16.56 -31.69
CA ASP A 150 -7.33 17.02 -32.28
C ASP A 150 -6.59 15.97 -33.12
N GLY A 151 -7.15 14.77 -33.25
CA GLY A 151 -6.55 13.64 -33.96
C GLY A 151 -5.32 13.02 -33.28
N ARG A 152 -4.89 13.52 -32.12
CA ARG A 152 -3.74 12.99 -31.39
C ARG A 152 -4.14 11.81 -30.50
N LEU A 153 -3.17 10.96 -30.19
CA LEU A 153 -3.35 9.81 -29.29
C LEU A 153 -3.00 10.20 -27.86
N TRP A 154 -4.01 10.56 -27.05
CA TRP A 154 -3.81 10.95 -25.65
C TRP A 154 -4.74 10.28 -24.64
N TRP A 155 -5.86 9.74 -25.11
CA TRP A 155 -6.73 8.84 -24.37
C TRP A 155 -7.43 7.92 -25.37
N PHE A 156 -7.02 6.65 -25.39
CA PHE A 156 -7.41 5.73 -26.44
C PHE A 156 -7.45 4.27 -25.96
N MET A 157 -8.30 3.50 -26.60
CA MET A 157 -8.34 2.05 -26.44
C MET A 157 -7.23 1.42 -27.28
N SER A 158 -6.50 0.50 -26.67
CA SER A 158 -5.36 -0.21 -27.23
C SER A 158 -5.51 -1.72 -27.06
N ASP A 159 -4.69 -2.47 -27.78
CA ASP A 159 -4.54 -3.91 -27.60
C ASP A 159 -4.04 -4.22 -26.17
N PRO A 160 -4.70 -5.13 -25.41
CA PRO A 160 -4.24 -5.59 -24.10
C PRO A 160 -2.77 -6.02 -24.03
N GLY A 161 -2.24 -6.60 -25.10
CA GLY A 161 -0.85 -7.04 -25.22
C GLY A 161 0.09 -5.98 -25.80
N ASN A 162 -0.43 -4.89 -26.36
CA ASN A 162 0.36 -3.85 -27.02
C ASN A 162 -0.28 -2.46 -26.85
N TRP A 163 0.25 -1.68 -25.89
CA TRP A 163 -0.22 -0.33 -25.58
C TRP A 163 -0.20 0.65 -26.77
N ALA A 164 0.63 0.39 -27.79
CA ALA A 164 0.73 1.19 -29.01
C ALA A 164 -0.17 0.68 -30.15
N GLY A 165 -0.77 -0.51 -30.00
CA GLY A 165 -1.73 -1.09 -30.93
C GLY A 165 -3.10 -0.42 -30.77
N VAL A 166 -3.27 0.76 -31.36
CA VAL A 166 -4.51 1.55 -31.23
C VAL A 166 -5.69 0.80 -31.85
N TRP A 167 -6.74 0.58 -31.05
CA TRP A 167 -8.03 0.04 -31.52
C TRP A 167 -9.04 1.15 -31.75
N TRP A 168 -9.04 2.18 -30.89
CA TRP A 168 -9.93 3.33 -31.02
C TRP A 168 -9.34 4.59 -30.40
N ASN A 169 -9.12 5.62 -31.21
CA ASN A 169 -8.66 6.93 -30.76
C ASN A 169 -9.82 7.78 -30.22
N ALA A 170 -10.38 7.37 -29.08
CA ALA A 170 -11.62 7.94 -28.56
C ALA A 170 -11.57 9.46 -28.37
N ALA A 171 -10.56 9.98 -27.67
CA ALA A 171 -10.50 11.40 -27.36
C ALA A 171 -9.98 12.28 -28.50
N GLY A 172 -9.09 11.73 -29.35
CA GLY A 172 -8.63 12.41 -30.55
C GLY A 172 -9.70 12.51 -31.64
N GLU A 173 -10.76 11.69 -31.60
CA GLU A 173 -11.82 11.67 -32.62
C GLU A 173 -13.10 12.39 -32.20
N CYS A 174 -13.77 11.95 -31.11
CA CYS A 174 -15.12 12.44 -30.80
C CYS A 174 -15.48 12.45 -29.33
N CYS A 175 -14.82 11.62 -28.54
CA CYS A 175 -15.40 11.04 -27.35
C CYS A 175 -14.40 11.08 -26.19
N PRO A 176 -13.91 12.27 -25.83
CA PRO A 176 -13.01 12.42 -24.69
C PRO A 176 -13.71 12.06 -23.38
N PRO A 177 -12.96 11.72 -22.32
CA PRO A 177 -13.55 11.52 -21.01
C PRO A 177 -14.11 12.84 -20.45
N THR A 178 -15.07 12.74 -19.53
CA THR A 178 -15.78 13.92 -18.97
C THR A 178 -14.86 14.89 -18.22
N ASP A 179 -13.73 14.40 -17.74
CA ASP A 179 -12.70 15.13 -17.02
C ASP A 179 -11.48 15.46 -17.89
N ALA A 180 -11.63 15.47 -19.23
CA ALA A 180 -10.54 15.77 -20.16
C ALA A 180 -9.84 17.11 -19.93
N GLU A 181 -10.56 18.11 -19.41
CA GLU A 181 -10.01 19.43 -19.05
C GLU A 181 -9.51 19.51 -17.60
N GLY A 182 -9.62 18.41 -16.85
CA GLY A 182 -9.15 18.31 -15.49
C GLY A 182 -7.62 18.29 -15.38
N LYS A 183 -7.14 18.19 -14.13
CA LYS A 183 -5.71 18.13 -13.82
C LYS A 183 -5.42 17.24 -12.62
N MET A 184 -4.20 16.75 -12.58
CA MET A 184 -3.67 15.92 -11.49
C MET A 184 -2.44 16.61 -10.90
N VAL A 185 -2.35 16.71 -9.58
CA VAL A 185 -1.19 17.29 -8.90
C VAL A 185 -0.55 16.22 -8.04
N PHE A 186 0.75 16.02 -8.24
CA PHE A 186 1.58 15.13 -7.43
C PHE A 186 2.62 15.97 -6.70
N ASP A 187 2.74 15.77 -5.39
CA ASP A 187 3.74 16.44 -4.57
C ASP A 187 4.26 15.51 -3.46
N LEU A 188 5.29 15.99 -2.76
CA LEU A 188 5.95 15.33 -1.64
C LEU A 188 5.87 16.19 -0.36
N ASP A 189 4.87 17.08 -0.24
CA ASP A 189 4.77 18.00 0.89
C ASP A 189 4.16 17.30 2.11
N GLY A 190 5.02 16.85 3.03
CA GLY A 190 4.63 16.07 4.21
C GLY A 190 4.04 14.68 3.91
N GLY A 191 3.94 14.30 2.63
CA GLY A 191 3.32 13.05 2.18
C GLY A 191 3.45 12.88 0.67
N ALA A 192 3.26 11.66 0.16
CA ALA A 192 3.14 11.43 -1.28
C ALA A 192 1.72 11.77 -1.76
N ASN A 193 1.40 13.06 -1.79
CA ASN A 193 0.02 13.54 -1.97
C ASN A 193 -0.39 13.51 -3.44
N TYR A 194 -1.65 13.14 -3.67
CA TYR A 194 -2.32 13.17 -4.96
C TYR A 194 -3.59 14.01 -4.87
N THR A 195 -3.64 15.10 -5.63
CA THR A 195 -4.82 15.96 -5.74
C THR A 195 -5.38 15.90 -7.14
N TYR A 196 -6.68 15.61 -7.25
CA TYR A 196 -7.39 15.49 -8.51
C TYR A 196 -8.39 16.64 -8.68
N TYR A 197 -8.52 17.14 -9.91
CA TYR A 197 -9.50 18.15 -10.30
C TYR A 197 -10.24 17.64 -11.54
N ALA A 198 -11.56 17.51 -11.47
CA ALA A 198 -12.37 17.03 -12.59
C ALA A 198 -12.47 18.03 -13.76
N SER A 199 -12.22 19.31 -13.50
CA SER A 199 -12.21 20.38 -14.50
C SER A 199 -11.38 21.57 -13.98
N PRO A 200 -11.10 22.60 -14.80
CA PRO A 200 -10.34 23.77 -14.37
C PRO A 200 -10.97 24.54 -13.20
N THR A 201 -12.29 24.41 -13.01
CA THR A 201 -13.07 25.11 -11.98
C THR A 201 -13.62 24.17 -10.91
N ALA A 202 -13.36 22.86 -11.00
CA ALA A 202 -13.82 21.90 -10.01
C ALA A 202 -13.07 22.06 -8.69
N ASP A 203 -13.75 21.76 -7.58
CA ASP A 203 -13.09 21.66 -6.29
C ASP A 203 -12.06 20.51 -6.29
N PRO A 204 -10.93 20.67 -5.58
CA PRO A 204 -9.93 19.63 -5.46
C PRO A 204 -10.48 18.43 -4.68
N VAL A 205 -10.24 17.22 -5.20
CA VAL A 205 -10.41 15.97 -4.46
C VAL A 205 -9.05 15.59 -3.86
N THR A 206 -8.90 15.81 -2.55
CA THR A 206 -7.69 15.56 -1.77
C THR A 206 -7.80 14.25 -0.97
N GLY A 207 -6.77 13.93 -0.17
CA GLY A 207 -6.74 12.76 0.72
C GLY A 207 -6.34 11.44 0.04
N SER A 208 -6.04 11.48 -1.26
CA SER A 208 -5.44 10.36 -1.98
C SER A 208 -3.92 10.48 -1.99
N THR A 209 -3.23 9.35 -2.12
CA THR A 209 -1.76 9.29 -2.19
C THR A 209 -1.32 8.50 -3.40
N TRP A 210 -0.03 8.53 -3.71
CA TRP A 210 0.55 7.78 -4.82
C TRP A 210 1.78 6.98 -4.38
N GLY A 211 2.17 5.99 -5.18
CA GLY A 211 3.39 5.23 -4.97
C GLY A 211 3.83 4.48 -6.21
N PHE A 212 5.13 4.26 -6.31
CA PHE A 212 5.73 3.40 -7.33
C PHE A 212 5.90 1.97 -6.81
N ASN A 213 5.93 0.99 -7.71
CA ASN A 213 6.50 -0.31 -7.38
C ASN A 213 8.04 -0.25 -7.37
N ALA A 214 8.69 -1.32 -6.91
CA ALA A 214 10.13 -1.34 -6.63
C ALA A 214 11.03 -1.04 -7.84
N ASP A 215 10.58 -1.31 -9.07
CA ASP A 215 11.33 -1.06 -10.30
C ASP A 215 10.86 0.18 -11.08
N TYR A 216 9.94 0.97 -10.50
CA TYR A 216 9.38 2.19 -11.10
C TYR A 216 8.68 1.97 -12.45
N THR A 217 8.21 0.74 -12.73
CA THR A 217 7.43 0.43 -13.95
C THR A 217 5.92 0.57 -13.75
N LYS A 218 5.46 0.78 -12.50
CA LYS A 218 4.05 0.97 -12.18
C LYS A 218 3.84 2.15 -11.22
N LEU A 219 2.81 2.94 -11.51
CA LEU A 219 2.27 3.97 -10.64
C LEU A 219 0.95 3.48 -10.04
N THR A 220 0.79 3.63 -8.73
CA THR A 220 -0.45 3.30 -8.02
C THR A 220 -1.02 4.56 -7.39
N ILE A 221 -2.33 4.80 -7.55
CA ILE A 221 -3.08 5.82 -6.80
C ILE A 221 -3.85 5.13 -5.68
N LYS A 222 -3.69 5.58 -4.44
CA LYS A 222 -4.35 5.06 -3.23
C LYS A 222 -5.35 6.09 -2.72
N GLY A 223 -6.44 5.64 -2.10
CA GLY A 223 -7.49 6.51 -1.57
C GLY A 223 -8.72 6.55 -2.47
N SER A 224 -9.50 7.64 -2.40
CA SER A 224 -10.78 7.78 -3.09
C SER A 224 -10.65 8.17 -4.57
N SER A 225 -9.68 8.99 -4.94
CA SER A 225 -9.48 9.53 -6.30
C SER A 225 -8.85 8.53 -7.27
N ASN A 226 -8.89 8.84 -8.57
CA ASN A 226 -8.18 8.12 -9.63
C ASN A 226 -7.55 9.11 -10.63
N ILE A 227 -6.84 8.62 -11.65
CA ILE A 227 -6.32 9.46 -12.74
C ILE A 227 -7.44 9.99 -13.64
N LEU A 228 -7.14 11.05 -14.37
CA LEU A 228 -8.05 11.60 -15.38
C LEU A 228 -8.43 10.54 -16.42
N GLY A 229 -9.68 10.54 -16.84
CA GLY A 229 -10.23 9.60 -17.81
C GLY A 229 -10.18 8.14 -17.34
N SER A 230 -10.07 7.90 -16.04
CA SER A 230 -10.29 6.57 -15.50
C SER A 230 -11.75 6.20 -15.67
N MET A 231 -12.04 5.00 -16.19
CA MET A 231 -13.41 4.53 -16.35
C MET A 231 -13.90 3.77 -15.13
N ASP A 232 -15.16 4.00 -14.79
CA ASP A 232 -15.89 3.17 -13.84
C ASP A 232 -16.02 1.73 -14.38
N GLY A 233 -15.70 0.75 -13.54
CA GLY A 233 -15.78 -0.68 -13.89
C GLY A 233 -14.56 -1.27 -14.62
N GLY A 234 -13.51 -0.48 -14.88
CA GLY A 234 -12.23 -1.00 -15.38
C GLY A 234 -11.40 -1.63 -14.27
N GLY A 235 -11.03 -2.91 -14.41
CA GLY A 235 -10.38 -3.74 -13.39
C GLY A 235 -8.93 -3.37 -13.01
N ASN A 236 -8.50 -2.11 -13.21
CA ASN A 236 -7.10 -1.72 -13.00
C ASN A 236 -6.71 -1.50 -11.54
N ASN A 237 -7.68 -1.46 -10.61
CA ASN A 237 -7.48 -1.19 -9.18
C ASN A 237 -6.55 0.00 -8.92
N LYS A 238 -6.62 1.05 -9.77
CA LYS A 238 -5.77 2.25 -9.69
C LYS A 238 -4.26 1.99 -9.84
N VAL A 239 -3.89 0.88 -10.47
CA VAL A 239 -2.51 0.50 -10.79
C VAL A 239 -2.28 0.64 -12.30
N PHE A 240 -1.27 1.42 -12.67
CA PHE A 240 -0.99 1.79 -14.05
C PHE A 240 0.43 1.38 -14.43
N GLN A 241 0.60 0.73 -15.57
CA GLN A 241 1.92 0.49 -16.14
C GLN A 241 2.45 1.79 -16.75
N ILE A 242 3.70 2.12 -16.45
CA ILE A 242 4.39 3.27 -17.01
C ILE A 242 5.07 2.80 -18.31
N LYS A 243 4.67 3.39 -19.44
CA LYS A 243 5.24 3.07 -20.77
C LYS A 243 6.22 4.12 -21.26
N GLU A 244 6.02 5.36 -20.84
CA GLU A 244 6.94 6.45 -21.09
C GLU A 244 6.95 7.36 -19.87
N PHE A 245 8.14 7.75 -19.43
CA PHE A 245 8.26 8.65 -18.29
C PHE A 245 9.48 9.56 -18.41
N THR A 246 9.19 10.81 -18.77
CA THR A 246 10.17 11.89 -18.91
C THR A 246 9.71 13.09 -18.07
N ALA A 247 10.49 14.18 -18.09
CA ALA A 247 10.10 15.41 -17.41
C ALA A 247 8.82 16.03 -17.99
N ASP A 248 8.56 15.77 -19.28
CA ASP A 248 7.54 16.45 -20.10
C ASP A 248 6.43 15.52 -20.58
N ARG A 249 6.54 14.21 -20.32
CA ARG A 249 5.59 13.23 -20.80
C ARG A 249 5.47 12.03 -19.88
N LEU A 250 4.22 11.64 -19.60
CA LEU A 250 3.85 10.46 -18.83
C LEU A 250 2.82 9.66 -19.61
N THR A 251 3.21 8.47 -20.07
CA THR A 251 2.29 7.54 -20.75
C THR A 251 1.98 6.38 -19.81
N LEU A 252 0.71 6.25 -19.45
CA LEU A 252 0.18 5.19 -18.59
C LEU A 252 -0.63 4.19 -19.40
N PHE A 253 -0.60 2.93 -18.99
CA PHE A 253 -1.30 1.85 -19.66
C PHE A 253 -1.91 0.87 -18.67
N VAL A 254 -3.12 0.40 -19.01
CA VAL A 254 -3.80 -0.71 -18.35
C VAL A 254 -4.12 -1.75 -19.42
N PRO A 255 -3.61 -2.98 -19.31
CA PRO A 255 -3.88 -4.03 -20.30
C PRO A 255 -5.30 -4.60 -20.22
N ASP A 256 -5.88 -4.63 -19.01
CA ASP A 256 -7.16 -5.29 -18.73
C ASP A 256 -8.11 -4.29 -18.03
N ALA A 257 -8.53 -3.29 -18.79
CA ALA A 257 -9.53 -2.33 -18.33
C ALA A 257 -10.94 -2.88 -18.59
N ALA A 258 -11.94 -1.99 -18.64
CA ALA A 258 -13.31 -2.39 -18.94
C ALA A 258 -13.38 -3.16 -20.28
N TRP A 259 -14.22 -4.21 -20.31
CA TRP A 259 -14.42 -5.08 -21.47
C TRP A 259 -13.18 -5.84 -21.96
N ALA A 260 -12.22 -6.12 -21.08
CA ALA A 260 -10.97 -6.82 -21.41
C ALA A 260 -10.17 -6.13 -22.52
N THR A 261 -10.20 -4.79 -22.52
CA THR A 261 -9.49 -3.95 -23.49
C THR A 261 -8.32 -3.24 -22.83
N GLY A 262 -7.27 -2.98 -23.61
CA GLY A 262 -6.18 -2.11 -23.19
C GLY A 262 -6.62 -0.65 -23.25
N TRP A 263 -6.14 0.17 -22.33
CA TRP A 263 -6.34 1.62 -22.35
C TRP A 263 -5.04 2.35 -22.07
N THR A 264 -4.82 3.43 -22.81
CA THR A 264 -3.61 4.24 -22.74
C THR A 264 -3.97 5.70 -22.48
N TRP A 265 -3.27 6.32 -21.54
CA TRP A 265 -3.36 7.73 -21.19
C TRP A 265 -2.02 8.40 -21.43
N VAL A 266 -2.02 9.58 -22.07
CA VAL A 266 -0.81 10.37 -22.29
C VAL A 266 -1.00 11.75 -21.67
N PHE A 267 -0.09 12.08 -20.77
CA PHE A 267 -0.09 13.34 -20.04
C PHE A 267 1.17 14.14 -20.31
N LYS A 268 1.04 15.46 -20.12
CA LYS A 268 2.14 16.43 -20.09
C LYS A 268 2.01 17.31 -18.85
N PRO A 269 3.09 17.99 -18.43
CA PRO A 269 3.00 19.03 -17.42
C PRO A 269 2.07 20.16 -17.87
N ALA A 270 1.27 20.70 -16.95
CA ALA A 270 0.64 21.99 -17.15
C ALA A 270 1.74 23.07 -17.12
N VAL A 271 1.73 23.96 -18.11
CA VAL A 271 2.64 25.11 -18.19
C VAL A 271 2.28 26.14 -17.13
#